data_AF-A0A957YXA5-F1
#
_entry.id   AF-A0A957YXA5-F1
#
_cell.length_a   1.000
_cell.length_b   1.000
_cell.length_c   1.000
_cell.angle_alpha   90.00
_cell.angle_beta   90.00
_cell.angle_gamma   90.00
#
_symmetry.space_group_name_H-M   'P 1'
#
loop_
_entity.id
_entity.type
_entity.pdbx_description
1 polymer ?
#
loop_
_entity_poly.entity_id
_entity_poly.type
_entity_poly.pdbx_seq_one_letter_code
_entity_poly.pdbx_strand_id
1 'polypeptide(L)'
;MAAIRIKGKKVWYGSRSAYSYLIEQSMKSIAADSELYQYLHVALVSNVNWFSFEELSELDASNLRMILLDVCAQLQASDPAQYATREGFEGLCARCRELVELLRE
;
A
#
# COMPACT_ATOMS: atom_id res chain seq x y z
N MET A 1 -3.52 14.39 -0.73
CA MET A 1 -3.78 13.33 0.27
C MET A 1 -4.27 12.10 -0.49
N ALA A 2 -3.74 10.92 -0.18
CA ALA A 2 -4.13 9.64 -0.79
C ALA A 2 -4.76 8.72 0.27
N ALA A 3 -5.53 7.72 -0.13
CA ALA A 3 -6.27 6.86 0.82
C ALA A 3 -6.33 5.39 0.41
N ILE A 4 -6.36 4.50 1.40
CA ILE A 4 -6.66 3.07 1.22
C ILE A 4 -7.86 2.74 2.10
N ARG A 5 -8.99 2.36 1.50
CA ARG A 5 -10.21 2.00 2.23
C ARG A 5 -10.20 0.51 2.54
N ILE A 6 -10.25 0.19 3.82
CA ILE A 6 -10.24 -1.17 4.36
C ILE A 6 -11.67 -1.48 4.85
N LYS A 7 -12.04 -2.76 4.83
CA LYS A 7 -13.37 -3.25 5.24
C LYS A 7 -13.77 -2.70 6.62
N GLY A 8 -15.05 -2.36 6.77
CA GLY A 8 -15.59 -1.88 8.05
C GLY A 8 -15.36 -0.39 8.34
N LYS A 9 -15.37 0.47 7.30
CA LYS A 9 -15.18 1.93 7.36
C LYS A 9 -13.79 2.40 7.84
N LYS A 10 -12.81 1.50 7.88
CA LYS A 10 -11.42 1.86 8.20
C LYS A 10 -10.77 2.48 6.99
N VAL A 11 -10.11 3.61 7.16
CA VAL A 11 -9.43 4.29 6.05
C VAL A 11 -8.04 4.66 6.51
N TRP A 12 -7.05 4.17 5.78
CA TRP A 12 -5.68 4.65 5.91
C TRP A 12 -5.53 5.91 5.05
N TYR A 13 -4.86 6.93 5.59
CA TYR A 13 -4.54 8.16 4.88
C TYR A 13 -3.03 8.36 4.85
N GLY A 14 -2.52 8.81 3.71
CA GLY A 14 -1.10 9.05 3.53
C GLY A 14 -0.77 10.16 2.54
N SER A 15 0.49 10.56 2.54
CA SER A 15 1.04 11.40 1.47
C SER A 15 0.94 10.66 0.14
N ARG A 16 0.97 11.41 -0.97
CA ARG A 16 1.01 10.80 -2.31
C ARG A 16 2.25 9.92 -2.49
N SER A 17 3.40 10.33 -1.95
CA SER A 17 4.64 9.56 -2.01
C SER A 17 4.55 8.23 -1.25
N ALA A 18 3.97 8.21 -0.05
CA ALA A 18 3.80 6.98 0.71
C ALA A 18 2.84 6.01 0.02
N TYR A 19 1.74 6.54 -0.52
CA TYR A 19 0.78 5.76 -1.29
C TYR A 19 1.39 5.17 -2.56
N SER A 20 2.07 5.99 -3.38
CA SER A 20 2.73 5.52 -4.59
C SER A 20 3.77 4.46 -4.29
N TYR A 21 4.61 4.66 -3.27
CA TYR A 21 5.60 3.66 -2.85
C TYR A 21 4.93 2.33 -2.51
N LEU A 22 3.89 2.33 -1.68
CA LEU A 22 3.20 1.12 -1.25
C LEU A 22 2.60 0.35 -2.43
N ILE A 23 1.95 1.05 -3.36
CA ILE A 23 1.34 0.42 -4.53
C ILE A 23 2.42 -0.09 -5.50
N GLU A 24 3.44 0.71 -5.80
CA GLU A 24 4.53 0.31 -6.69
C GLU A 24 5.27 -0.93 -6.16
N GLN A 25 5.56 -1.00 -4.86
CA GLN A 25 6.17 -2.20 -4.27
C GLN A 25 5.21 -3.38 -4.28
N SER A 26 3.92 -3.17 -4.01
CA SER A 26 2.93 -4.25 -4.03
C SER A 26 2.78 -4.86 -5.42
N MET A 27 2.71 -4.02 -6.46
CA MET A 27 2.55 -4.44 -7.85
C MET A 27 3.71 -5.29 -8.37
N LYS A 28 4.92 -5.21 -7.80
CA LYS A 28 6.04 -6.09 -8.16
C LYS A 28 5.78 -7.57 -7.85
N SER A 29 4.91 -7.84 -6.89
CA SER A 29 4.54 -9.20 -6.46
C SER A 29 3.25 -9.71 -7.11
N ILE A 30 2.70 -8.97 -8.08
CA ILE A 30 1.42 -9.27 -8.72
C ILE A 30 1.67 -9.46 -10.23
N ALA A 31 1.08 -10.49 -10.82
CA ALA A 31 1.18 -10.74 -12.26
C ALA A 31 0.57 -9.56 -13.05
N ALA A 32 1.33 -9.03 -14.02
CA ALA A 32 0.98 -7.80 -14.74
C ALA A 32 -0.34 -7.90 -15.55
N ASP A 33 -0.74 -9.10 -15.92
CA ASP A 33 -1.97 -9.43 -16.64
C ASP A 33 -3.17 -9.70 -15.72
N SER A 34 -2.99 -9.67 -14.40
CA SER A 34 -4.09 -9.88 -13.43
C SER A 34 -4.99 -8.64 -13.29
N GLU A 35 -6.26 -8.88 -12.97
CA GLU A 35 -7.23 -7.81 -12.70
C GLU A 35 -6.79 -6.93 -11.51
N LEU A 36 -6.22 -7.54 -10.46
CA LEU A 36 -5.69 -6.82 -9.31
C LEU A 36 -4.56 -5.85 -9.69
N TYR A 37 -3.64 -6.27 -10.57
CA TYR A 37 -2.58 -5.39 -11.06
C TYR A 37 -3.15 -4.20 -11.82
N GLN A 38 -4.09 -4.44 -12.74
CA GLN A 38 -4.71 -3.39 -13.54
C GLN A 38 -5.49 -2.40 -12.66
N TYR A 39 -6.21 -2.91 -11.66
CA TYR A 39 -6.93 -2.09 -10.69
C TYR A 39 -5.99 -1.19 -9.90
N LEU A 40 -4.90 -1.73 -9.34
CA LEU A 40 -3.90 -0.96 -8.61
C LEU A 40 -3.16 0.04 -9.50
N HIS A 41 -2.85 -0.35 -10.74
CA HIS A 41 -2.23 0.54 -11.72
C HIS A 41 -3.12 1.75 -12.01
N VAL A 42 -4.42 1.55 -12.25
CA VAL A 42 -5.38 2.65 -12.42
C VAL A 42 -5.44 3.54 -11.19
N ALA A 43 -5.46 2.97 -9.99
CA ALA A 43 -5.45 3.73 -8.74
C ALA A 43 -4.17 4.58 -8.57
N LEU A 44 -3.02 4.08 -9.05
CA LEU A 44 -1.73 4.77 -9.01
C LEU A 44 -1.63 5.91 -10.03
N VAL A 45 -2.02 5.68 -11.29
CA VAL A 45 -1.85 6.67 -12.37
C VAL A 45 -2.99 7.68 -12.47
N SER A 46 -4.18 7.34 -11.96
CA SER A 46 -5.30 8.27 -11.94
C SER A 46 -5.11 9.37 -10.88
N ASN A 47 -5.78 10.50 -11.07
CA ASN A 47 -5.80 11.58 -10.08
C ASN A 47 -6.59 11.24 -8.80
N VAL A 48 -7.17 10.05 -8.74
CA VAL A 48 -8.07 9.60 -7.69
C VAL A 48 -7.29 9.26 -6.41
N ASN A 49 -6.06 8.71 -6.54
CA ASN A 49 -5.15 8.39 -5.43
C ASN A 49 -5.85 7.65 -4.26
N TRP A 50 -6.84 6.80 -4.57
CA TRP A 50 -7.45 5.90 -3.60
C TRP A 50 -7.88 4.59 -4.24
N PHE A 51 -7.95 3.53 -3.43
CA PHE A 51 -8.60 2.27 -3.78
C PHE A 51 -9.32 1.68 -2.56
N SER A 52 -10.21 0.72 -2.78
CA SER A 52 -11.00 0.09 -1.73
C SER A 52 -10.93 -1.43 -1.79
N PHE A 53 -10.70 -2.08 -0.65
CA PHE A 53 -10.79 -3.53 -0.52
C PHE A 53 -12.20 -4.07 -0.78
N GLU A 54 -13.23 -3.23 -0.63
CA GLU A 54 -14.63 -3.61 -0.90
C GLU A 54 -14.96 -3.71 -2.40
N GLU A 55 -14.10 -3.16 -3.25
CA GLU A 55 -14.23 -3.25 -4.72
C GLU A 55 -13.51 -4.48 -5.30
N LEU A 56 -12.77 -5.21 -4.47
CA LEU A 56 -12.01 -6.39 -4.85
C LEU A 56 -12.80 -7.67 -4.58
N SER A 57 -12.47 -8.73 -5.34
CA SER A 57 -12.90 -10.08 -4.97
C SER A 57 -12.32 -10.47 -3.59
N GLU A 58 -12.94 -11.41 -2.87
CA GLU A 58 -12.42 -11.85 -1.56
C GLU A 58 -10.99 -12.41 -1.66
N LEU A 59 -10.69 -13.08 -2.77
CA LEU A 59 -9.36 -13.61 -3.06
C LEU A 59 -8.35 -12.48 -3.27
N ASP A 60 -8.67 -11.49 -4.11
CA ASP A 60 -7.78 -10.36 -4.39
C ASP A 60 -7.59 -9.46 -3.16
N ALA A 61 -8.65 -9.23 -2.39
CA ALA A 61 -8.58 -8.52 -1.12
C ALA A 61 -7.64 -9.23 -0.14
N SER A 62 -7.73 -10.56 -0.04
CA SER A 62 -6.86 -11.35 0.82
C SER A 62 -5.40 -11.35 0.34
N ASN A 63 -5.18 -11.50 -0.97
CA ASN A 63 -3.86 -11.45 -1.58
C ASN A 63 -3.21 -10.07 -1.38
N LEU A 64 -3.95 -9.00 -1.65
CA LEU A 64 -3.46 -7.63 -1.48
C LEU A 64 -3.14 -7.32 -0.01
N ARG A 65 -3.96 -7.80 0.94
CA ARG A 65 -3.68 -7.69 2.37
C ARG A 65 -2.32 -8.30 2.71
N MET A 66 -2.06 -9.53 2.25
CA MET A 66 -0.79 -10.22 2.49
C MET A 66 0.40 -9.48 1.88
N ILE A 67 0.26 -9.00 0.64
CA ILE A 67 1.32 -8.26 -0.07
C ILE A 67 1.63 -6.94 0.64
N LEU A 68 0.62 -6.16 1.05
CA LEU A 68 0.84 -4.89 1.75
C LEU A 68 1.51 -5.09 3.12
N LEU A 69 1.13 -6.15 3.84
CA LEU A 69 1.80 -6.52 5.09
C LEU A 69 3.28 -6.87 4.87
N ASP A 70 3.58 -7.62 3.81
CA ASP A 70 4.94 -7.99 3.43
C ASP A 70 5.78 -6.77 3.02
N VAL A 71 5.24 -5.89 2.16
CA VAL A 71 5.89 -4.61 1.79
C VAL A 71 6.22 -3.77 3.03
N CYS A 72 5.29 -3.65 3.97
CA CYS A 72 5.51 -2.91 5.21
C CYS A 72 6.60 -3.55 6.08
N ALA A 73 6.66 -4.89 6.15
CA ALA A 73 7.70 -5.60 6.88
C ALA A 73 9.08 -5.44 6.23
N GLN A 74 9.17 -5.56 4.91
CA GLN A 74 10.40 -5.37 4.14
C GLN A 74 10.93 -3.94 4.29
N LEU A 75 10.07 -2.93 4.23
CA LEU A 75 10.49 -1.54 4.47
C LEU A 75 11.08 -1.37 5.88
N GLN A 76 10.44 -1.92 6.90
CA GLN A 76 10.91 -1.82 8.29
C GLN A 76 12.24 -2.55 8.52
N ALA A 77 12.52 -3.59 7.74
CA ALA A 77 13.79 -4.30 7.74
C ALA A 77 14.85 -3.66 6.82
N SER A 78 14.48 -2.65 6.03
CA SER A 78 15.38 -1.99 5.08
C SER A 78 16.37 -1.07 5.80
N ASP A 79 17.55 -0.92 5.19
CA ASP A 79 18.57 0.02 5.66
C ASP A 79 18.15 1.47 5.35
N PRO A 80 18.07 2.37 6.37
CA PRO A 80 17.75 3.79 6.16
C PRO A 80 18.69 4.50 5.17
N ALA A 81 19.95 4.04 5.01
CA ALA A 81 20.92 4.63 4.11
C ALA A 81 20.56 4.49 2.62
N GLN A 82 19.62 3.59 2.28
CA GLN A 82 19.13 3.41 0.91
C GLN A 82 18.15 4.51 0.46
N TYR A 83 17.72 5.39 1.37
CA TYR A 83 16.72 6.42 1.12
C TYR A 83 17.33 7.82 1.09
N ALA A 84 16.75 8.70 0.26
CA ALA A 84 17.27 10.05 0.03
C ALA A 84 17.37 10.91 1.30
N THR A 85 16.47 10.70 2.27
CA THR A 85 16.51 11.34 3.59
C THR A 85 16.07 10.37 4.68
N ARG A 86 16.69 10.50 5.86
CA ARG A 86 16.30 9.74 7.05
C ARG A 86 14.89 10.07 7.51
N GLU A 87 14.51 11.34 7.51
CA GLU A 87 13.16 11.80 7.89
C GLU A 87 12.08 11.21 6.96
N GLY A 88 12.35 11.18 5.65
CA GLY A 88 11.44 10.55 4.67
C GLY A 88 11.25 9.06 4.91
N PHE A 89 12.34 8.34 5.23
CA PHE A 89 12.28 6.92 5.58
C PHE A 89 11.51 6.67 6.88
N GLU A 90 11.81 7.41 7.94
CA GLU A 90 11.12 7.29 9.24
C GLU A 90 9.62 7.61 9.11
N GLY A 91 9.27 8.62 8.31
CA GLY A 91 7.88 8.96 7.98
C GLY A 91 7.16 7.85 7.22
N LEU A 92 7.81 7.23 6.24
CA LEU A 92 7.26 6.10 5.48
C LEU A 92 7.06 4.87 6.39
N CYS A 93 8.05 4.54 7.24
CA CYS A 93 7.94 3.49 8.24
C CYS A 93 6.78 3.72 9.23
N ALA A 94 6.58 4.95 9.68
CA ALA A 94 5.45 5.30 10.55
C ALA A 94 4.11 5.05 9.85
N ARG A 95 3.98 5.46 8.58
CA ARG A 95 2.78 5.21 7.78
C ARG A 95 2.51 3.72 7.54
N CYS A 96 3.56 2.92 7.34
CA CYS A 96 3.45 1.47 7.22
C CYS A 96 2.95 0.81 8.50
N ARG A 97 3.40 1.27 9.69
CA ARG A 97 2.90 0.74 10.96
C ARG A 97 1.40 0.96 11.12
N GLU A 98 0.92 2.16 10.84
CA GLU A 98 -0.53 2.46 10.87
C GLU A 98 -1.32 1.59 9.88
N LEU A 99 -0.79 1.38 8.67
CA LEU A 99 -1.44 0.50 7.69
C LEU A 99 -1.52 -0.94 8.20
N VAL A 100 -0.44 -1.46 8.80
CA VAL A 100 -0.39 -2.81 9.36
C VAL A 100 -1.41 -2.99 10.48
N GLU A 101 -1.58 -2.00 11.36
CA GLU A 101 -2.61 -2.04 12.41
C GLU A 101 -4.01 -2.17 11.81
N LEU A 102 -4.33 -1.32 10.82
CA LEU A 102 -5.63 -1.37 10.14
C LEU A 102 -5.85 -2.69 9.37
N LEU A 103 -4.79 -3.27 8.81
CA LEU A 103 -4.82 -4.55 8.10
C LEU A 103 -4.74 -5.77 9.03
N ARG A 104 -4.64 -5.65 10.36
CA ARG A 104 -4.65 -6.81 11.27
C ARG A 104 -5.99 -7.05 11.95
N GLU A 105 -6.77 -6.00 12.10
CA GLU A 105 -8.16 -6.06 12.57
C GLU A 105 -9.12 -6.62 11.52
#